data_AF-X1ATG3-F1
#
_entry.id   AF-X1ATG3-F1
#
_cell.length_a   1.000
_cell.length_b   1.000
_cell.length_c   1.000
_cell.angle_alpha   90.00
_cell.angle_beta   90.00
_cell.angle_gamma   90.00
#
_symmetry.space_group_name_H-M   'P 1'
#
loop_
_entity.id
_entity.type
_entity.pdbx_description
1 polymer ?
#
loop_
_entity_poly.entity_id
_entity_poly.type
_entity_poly.pdbx_seq_one_letter_code
_entity_poly.pdbx_strand_id
1 'polypeptide(L)'
;MKRAWEIFGDIARSDKYVYGGAATALTTNFGDAPNVLFTSPPRAYMHKQATFIKSFILNYDPTLKPGEDFSFFPFPSIDPEYGTPALGAADMFAVFNNTEEAQALMR
;
A
#
# COMPACT_ATOMS: atom_id res chain seq x y z
N MET A 1 18.81 -5.89 10.54
CA MET A 1 17.55 -6.46 11.08
C MET A 1 17.04 -5.65 12.28
N LYS A 2 17.75 -5.58 13.43
CA LYS A 2 17.29 -4.85 14.63
C LYS A 2 16.89 -3.39 14.37
N ARG A 3 17.78 -2.59 13.77
CA ARG A 3 17.52 -1.18 13.40
C ARG A 3 16.24 -0.99 12.58
N ALA A 4 15.97 -1.88 11.62
CA ALA A 4 14.79 -1.78 10.78
C ALA A 4 13.49 -1.97 11.58
N TRP A 5 13.47 -2.95 12.50
CA TRP A 5 12.33 -3.18 13.38
C TRP A 5 12.12 -2.07 14.42
N GLU A 6 13.20 -1.45 14.88
CA GLU A 6 13.13 -0.26 15.76
C GLU A 6 12.48 0.92 15.02
N ILE A 7 12.97 1.27 13.82
CA ILE A 7 12.39 2.34 12.98
C ILE A 7 10.92 2.04 12.63
N PHE A 8 10.62 0.81 12.20
CA PHE A 8 9.25 0.41 11.93
C PHE A 8 8.38 0.56 13.19
N GLY A 9 8.87 0.10 14.35
CA GLY A 9 8.17 0.19 15.62
C GLY A 9 7.92 1.62 16.10
N ASP A 10 8.82 2.55 15.80
CA ASP A 10 8.65 3.99 16.10
C ASP A 10 7.55 4.64 15.25
N ILE A 11 7.29 4.11 14.05
CA ILE A 11 6.20 4.55 13.19
C ILE A 11 4.90 3.83 13.54
N ALA A 12 4.89 2.49 13.45
CA ALA A 12 3.70 1.66 13.52
C ALA A 12 2.99 1.68 14.89
N ARG A 13 3.69 2.09 15.96
CA ARG A 13 3.11 2.22 17.32
C ARG A 13 2.87 3.66 17.74
N SER A 14 3.16 4.63 16.89
CA SER A 14 3.05 6.04 17.23
C SER A 14 1.65 6.57 16.97
N ASP A 15 1.02 7.12 18.01
CA ASP A 15 -0.26 7.82 17.89
C ASP A 15 -0.16 9.12 17.08
N LYS A 16 1.06 9.57 16.74
CA LYS A 16 1.30 10.72 15.87
C LYS A 16 1.40 10.35 14.39
N TYR A 17 1.90 9.15 14.09
CA TYR A 17 2.16 8.72 12.71
C TYR A 17 1.10 7.75 12.17
N VAL A 18 0.31 7.13 13.05
CA VAL A 18 -0.75 6.20 12.67
C VAL A 18 -2.10 6.80 13.01
N TYR A 19 -2.94 6.96 11.99
CA TYR A 19 -4.34 7.34 12.17
C TYR A 19 -5.05 6.37 13.14
N GLY A 20 -5.51 6.86 14.29
CA GLY A 20 -6.19 6.04 15.30
C GLY A 20 -5.26 5.18 16.18
N GLY A 21 -3.94 5.40 16.11
CA GLY A 21 -2.95 4.76 16.97
C GLY A 21 -2.62 3.32 16.59
N ALA A 22 -1.80 2.66 17.43
CA ALA A 22 -1.29 1.31 17.10
C ALA A 22 -2.39 0.26 16.84
N ALA A 23 -3.55 0.39 17.47
CA ALA A 23 -4.65 -0.56 17.34
C ALA A 23 -5.23 -0.57 15.91
N THR A 24 -5.35 0.59 15.27
CA THR A 24 -5.89 0.67 13.91
C THR A 24 -4.90 0.15 12.87
N ALA A 25 -3.59 0.28 13.09
CA ALA A 25 -2.59 -0.36 12.24
C ALA A 25 -2.76 -1.89 12.17
N LEU A 26 -3.25 -2.50 13.24
CA LEU A 26 -3.49 -3.95 13.31
C LEU A 26 -4.85 -4.38 12.74
N THR A 27 -5.84 -3.49 12.75
CA THR A 27 -7.26 -3.86 12.57
C THR A 27 -7.90 -3.25 11.32
N THR A 28 -7.29 -2.21 10.73
CA THR A 28 -7.83 -1.55 9.54
C THR A 28 -7.55 -2.40 8.30
N ASN A 29 -8.58 -2.68 7.49
CA ASN A 29 -8.39 -3.36 6.22
C ASN A 29 -7.46 -2.54 5.31
N PHE A 30 -6.51 -3.19 4.63
CA PHE A 30 -5.54 -2.48 3.78
C PHE A 30 -6.21 -1.69 2.65
N GLY A 31 -7.37 -2.13 2.16
CA GLY A 31 -8.16 -1.47 1.11
C GLY A 31 -8.90 -0.23 1.61
N ASP A 32 -9.26 -0.19 2.89
CA ASP A 32 -9.93 0.95 3.53
C ASP A 32 -8.95 1.96 4.13
N ALA A 33 -7.72 1.53 4.38
CA ALA A 33 -6.65 2.37 4.94
C ALA A 33 -6.41 3.72 4.21
N PRO A 34 -6.55 3.87 2.88
CA PRO A 34 -6.38 5.18 2.24
C PRO A 34 -7.60 6.11 2.40
N ASN A 35 -8.77 5.63 2.81
CA ASN A 35 -10.01 6.43 2.83
C ASN A 35 -9.88 7.69 3.72
N VAL A 36 -9.07 7.59 4.78
CA VAL A 36 -8.83 8.69 5.72
C VAL A 36 -7.99 9.84 5.15
N LEU A 37 -7.38 9.66 3.98
CA LEU A 37 -6.75 10.74 3.21
C LEU A 37 -7.80 11.72 2.65
N PHE A 38 -9.02 11.23 2.40
CA PHE A 38 -10.06 11.95 1.65
C PHE A 38 -11.23 12.41 2.55
N THR A 39 -11.10 12.28 3.87
CA THR A 39 -12.08 12.89 4.79
C THR A 39 -11.88 14.40 4.85
N SER A 40 -12.91 15.14 5.28
CA SER A 40 -12.81 16.59 5.54
C SER A 40 -13.08 16.88 7.03
N PRO A 41 -12.05 17.28 7.82
CA PRO A 41 -10.64 17.41 7.44
C PRO A 41 -9.96 16.05 7.20
N PRO A 42 -8.82 16.02 6.47
CA PRO A 42 -8.06 14.78 6.26
C PRO A 42 -7.53 14.27 7.60
N ARG A 43 -7.67 12.97 7.85
CA ARG A 43 -7.22 12.33 9.10
C ARG A 43 -5.88 11.60 8.96
N ALA A 44 -5.35 11.51 7.74
CA ALA A 44 -3.98 11.16 7.43
C ALA A 44 -3.51 11.97 6.22
N TYR A 45 -2.19 12.08 6.03
CA TYR A 45 -1.60 12.81 4.90
C TYR A 45 -0.83 11.91 3.92
N MET A 46 -0.44 10.72 4.36
CA MET A 46 0.32 9.76 3.56
C MET A 46 -0.18 8.35 3.84
N HIS A 47 -0.16 7.51 2.80
CA HIS A 47 -0.46 6.09 2.90
C HIS A 47 0.59 5.30 2.11
N LYS A 48 1.12 4.23 2.70
CA LYS A 48 2.15 3.39 2.06
C LYS A 48 1.54 2.06 1.63
N GLN A 49 1.42 1.85 0.32
CA GLN A 49 0.95 0.60 -0.27
C GLN A 49 1.54 0.40 -1.68
N ALA A 50 1.36 -0.79 -2.26
CA ALA A 50 1.59 -1.07 -3.68
C ALA A 50 0.58 -0.33 -4.58
N THR A 51 0.88 -0.27 -5.87
CA THR A 51 0.17 0.58 -6.85
C THR A 51 -1.28 0.18 -7.11
N PHE A 52 -1.67 -1.08 -6.85
CA PHE A 52 -3.05 -1.53 -6.99
C PHE A 52 -4.03 -0.77 -6.07
N ILE A 53 -3.51 -0.09 -5.03
CA ILE A 53 -4.35 0.67 -4.08
C ILE A 53 -5.18 1.75 -4.77
N LYS A 54 -4.74 2.24 -5.94
CA LYS A 54 -5.52 3.14 -6.80
C LYS A 54 -6.94 2.62 -7.02
N SER A 55 -7.12 1.32 -7.27
CA SER A 55 -8.44 0.74 -7.51
C SER A 55 -9.33 0.82 -6.27
N PHE A 56 -8.76 0.64 -5.07
CA PHE A 56 -9.52 0.77 -3.82
C PHE A 56 -9.90 2.23 -3.53
N ILE A 57 -9.00 3.18 -3.79
CA ILE A 57 -9.29 4.62 -3.66
C ILE A 57 -10.46 5.01 -4.56
N LEU A 58 -10.47 4.57 -5.83
CA LEU A 58 -11.53 4.89 -6.78
C LEU A 58 -12.83 4.11 -6.53
N ASN A 59 -12.75 2.94 -5.87
CA ASN A 59 -13.95 2.24 -5.40
C ASN A 59 -14.59 2.96 -4.20
N TYR A 60 -13.78 3.53 -3.31
CA TYR A 60 -14.25 4.33 -2.19
C TYR A 60 -14.89 5.64 -2.66
N ASP A 61 -14.23 6.37 -3.55
CA ASP A 61 -14.74 7.59 -4.15
C ASP A 61 -14.39 7.67 -5.65
N PRO A 62 -15.36 7.35 -6.54
CA PRO A 62 -15.15 7.39 -7.99
C PRO A 62 -14.93 8.78 -8.57
N THR A 63 -15.13 9.85 -7.79
CA THR A 63 -14.98 11.24 -8.26
C THR A 63 -13.53 11.72 -8.22
N LEU A 64 -12.67 11.03 -7.46
CA LEU A 64 -11.25 11.35 -7.33
C LEU A 64 -10.47 11.12 -8.63
N LYS A 65 -9.58 12.05 -8.95
CA LYS A 65 -8.73 12.03 -10.15
C LYS A 65 -7.26 11.84 -9.79
N PRO A 66 -6.63 10.72 -10.22
CA PRO A 66 -5.19 10.53 -10.06
C PRO A 66 -4.40 11.63 -10.77
N GLY A 67 -3.42 12.22 -10.08
CA GLY A 67 -2.60 13.33 -10.58
C GLY A 67 -3.16 14.72 -10.25
N GLU A 68 -4.45 14.84 -9.91
CA GLU A 68 -5.08 16.07 -9.43
C GLU A 68 -5.37 15.98 -7.92
N ASP A 69 -6.15 14.98 -7.50
CA ASP A 69 -6.62 14.82 -6.12
C ASP A 69 -5.69 13.95 -5.27
N PHE A 70 -4.94 13.03 -5.91
CA PHE A 70 -3.92 12.23 -5.24
C PHE A 70 -2.80 11.82 -6.18
N SER A 71 -1.61 11.59 -5.63
CA SER A 71 -0.44 11.12 -6.37
C SER A 71 0.38 10.16 -5.51
N PHE A 72 1.43 9.59 -6.09
CA PHE A 72 2.37 8.71 -5.40
C PHE A 72 3.80 9.15 -5.63
N PHE A 73 4.69 8.73 -4.73
CA PHE A 73 6.13 8.93 -4.85
C PHE A 73 6.86 7.69 -4.34
N PRO A 74 8.10 7.43 -4.79
CA PRO A 74 8.91 6.34 -4.27
C PRO A 74 9.10 6.45 -2.77
N PHE A 75 9.12 5.32 -2.06
CA PHE A 75 9.41 5.34 -0.64
C PHE A 75 10.81 5.93 -0.41
N PRO A 76 10.98 6.93 0.47
CA PRO A 76 12.28 7.56 0.68
C PRO A 76 13.35 6.57 1.13
N SER A 77 14.58 6.79 0.69
CA SER A 77 15.74 6.03 1.17
C SER A 77 15.93 6.23 2.68
N ILE A 78 16.07 5.13 3.42
CA ILE A 78 16.43 5.15 4.85
C ILE A 78 17.95 5.23 5.02
N ASP A 79 18.69 4.58 4.13
CA ASP A 79 20.15 4.56 4.13
C ASP A 79 20.66 4.90 2.71
N PRO A 80 21.31 6.06 2.52
CA PRO A 80 21.73 6.52 1.20
C PRO A 80 22.62 5.51 0.45
N GLU A 81 23.35 4.66 1.17
CA GLU A 81 24.22 3.63 0.57
C GLU A 81 23.44 2.63 -0.32
N TYR A 82 22.14 2.43 -0.06
CA TYR A 82 21.28 1.53 -0.83
C TYR A 82 20.40 2.25 -1.85
N GLY A 83 20.52 3.57 -2.00
CA GLY A 83 19.67 4.37 -2.88
C GLY A 83 18.17 4.22 -2.54
N THR A 84 17.32 4.24 -3.56
CA THR A 84 15.86 4.12 -3.43
C THR A 84 15.37 2.85 -4.14
N PRO A 85 15.46 1.67 -3.50
CA PRO A 85 15.08 0.43 -4.15
C PRO A 85 13.58 0.39 -4.44
N ALA A 86 13.22 0.00 -5.66
CA ALA A 86 11.85 -0.28 -6.02
C ALA A 86 11.46 -1.67 -5.50
N LEU A 87 10.36 -1.75 -4.75
CA LEU A 87 9.76 -3.02 -4.33
C LEU A 87 8.74 -3.45 -5.39
N GLY A 88 8.99 -4.59 -6.05
CA GLY A 88 8.09 -5.19 -7.02
C GLY A 88 7.41 -6.45 -6.48
N ALA A 89 6.24 -6.74 -7.02
CA ALA A 89 5.51 -7.99 -6.82
C ALA A 89 4.84 -8.38 -8.15
N ALA A 90 4.50 -9.66 -8.31
CA ALA A 90 3.79 -10.16 -9.46
C ALA A 90 2.86 -11.31 -9.04
N ASP A 91 1.71 -11.40 -9.69
CA ASP A 91 0.87 -12.59 -9.64
C ASP A 91 1.35 -13.58 -10.70
N MET A 92 1.60 -14.82 -10.29
CA MET A 92 2.10 -15.87 -11.17
C MET A 92 1.11 -17.02 -11.19
N PHE A 93 0.79 -17.48 -12.40
CA PHE A 93 0.01 -18.69 -12.61
C PHE A 93 0.94 -19.82 -13.07
N ALA A 94 0.74 -21.02 -12.53
CA ALA A 94 1.47 -22.22 -12.90
C ALA A 94 0.49 -23.37 -13.16
N VAL A 95 0.71 -24.08 -14.26
CA VAL A 95 -0.09 -25.25 -14.63
C VAL A 95 0.60 -26.51 -14.14
N PHE A 96 -0.04 -27.22 -13.21
CA PHE A 96 0.47 -28.50 -12.70
C PHE A 96 0.10 -29.69 -13.58
N ASN A 97 -1.10 -29.67 -14.17
CA ASN A 97 -1.56 -30.69 -15.12
C ASN A 97 -1.89 -30.05 -16.47
N ASN A 98 -1.23 -30.51 -17.53
CA ASN A 98 -1.30 -29.90 -18.85
C ASN A 98 -2.50 -30.42 -19.65
N THR A 99 -3.68 -29.82 -19.46
CA THR A 99 -4.89 -30.10 -20.25
C THR A 99 -5.23 -28.94 -21.19
N GLU A 100 -6.08 -29.18 -22.18
CA GLU A 100 -6.52 -28.13 -23.10
C GLU A 100 -7.28 -27.00 -22.38
N GLU A 101 -8.07 -27.33 -21.35
CA GLU A 101 -8.80 -26.36 -20.53
C GLU A 101 -7.86 -25.51 -19.67
N ALA A 102 -6.83 -26.13 -19.08
CA ALA A 102 -5.81 -25.41 -18.32
C ALA A 102 -5.03 -24.47 -19.24
N GLN A 103 -4.69 -24.90 -20.46
CA GLN A 103 -4.07 -24.04 -21.46
C GLN A 103 -5.02 -22.93 -21.92
N ALA A 104 -6.32 -23.18 -22.01
CA ALA A 104 -7.31 -22.17 -22.36
C ALA A 104 -7.41 -21.07 -21.28
N LEU A 105 -7.27 -21.42 -20.00
CA LEU A 105 -7.24 -20.46 -18.89
C LEU A 105 -5.97 -19.59 -18.87
N MET A 106 -4.83 -20.14 -19.31
CA MET A 106 -3.54 -19.44 -19.31
C MET A 106 -3.34 -18.48 -20.51
N ARG A 107 -4.25 -18.50 -21.48
CA ARG A 107 -4.20 -17.66 -22.69
C ARG A 107 -4.68 -16.23 -22.45
#